data_AF-A0A522C0N1-F1
#
_entry.id   AF-A0A522C0N1-F1
#
_cell.length_a   1.000
_cell.length_b   1.000
_cell.length_c   1.000
_cell.angle_alpha   90.00
_cell.angle_beta   90.00
_cell.angle_gamma   90.00
#
_symmetry.space_group_name_H-M   'P 1'
#
loop_
_entity.id
_entity.type
_entity.pdbx_description
1 polymer ?
#
loop_
_entity_poly.entity_id
_entity_poly.type
_entity_poly.pdbx_seq_one_letter_code
_entity_poly.pdbx_strand_id
1 'polypeptide(L)' 'MRFLTSGESHGKALTGILEGIPSGLSVAAADIDKELKR' A
#
# COMPACT_ATOMS: atom_id res chain seq x y z
N MET A 1 -1.29 14.79 -2.67
CA MET A 1 -1.06 13.36 -2.43
C MET A 1 -1.35 12.62 -3.71
N ARG A 2 -0.44 11.74 -4.15
CA ARG A 2 -0.54 11.01 -5.42
C ARG A 2 -0.34 9.52 -5.14
N PHE A 3 -1.05 8.65 -5.86
CA PHE A 3 -0.81 7.21 -5.77
C PHE A 3 -0.85 6.55 -7.14
N LEU A 4 -0.16 5.42 -7.23
CA LEU A 4 -0.16 4.50 -8.38
C LEU A 4 -0.39 3.09 -7.88
N THR A 5 -1.04 2.27 -8.69
CA THR A 5 -1.23 0.85 -8.44
C THR A 5 -0.83 0.05 -9.68
N SER A 6 -0.40 -1.19 -9.48
CA SER A 6 -0.05 -2.10 -10.56
C SER A 6 -0.25 -3.55 -10.10
N GLY A 7 -0.34 -4.47 -11.06
CA GLY A 7 -0.52 -5.90 -10.82
C GLY A 7 -1.69 -6.49 -11.60
N GLU A 8 -1.65 -7.80 -11.78
CA GLU A 8 -2.68 -8.59 -12.48
C GLU A 8 -3.36 -9.54 -11.48
N SER A 9 -4.65 -9.85 -11.68
CA SER A 9 -5.40 -10.70 -10.74
C SER A 9 -4.81 -12.10 -10.54
N HIS A 10 -4.11 -12.63 -11.55
CA HIS A 10 -3.40 -13.92 -11.50
C HIS A 10 -1.88 -13.75 -11.65
N GLY A 11 -1.38 -12.53 -11.47
CA GLY A 11 0.05 -12.23 -11.51
C GLY A 11 0.74 -12.61 -10.21
N LYS A 12 2.04 -12.33 -10.13
CA LYS A 12 2.85 -12.65 -8.94
C LYS A 12 2.49 -11.83 -7.70
N ALA A 13 2.06 -10.57 -7.90
CA ALA A 13 1.77 -9.63 -6.82
C ALA A 13 0.93 -8.43 -7.31
N LEU A 14 0.32 -7.75 -6.34
CA LEU A 14 -0.20 -6.39 -6.49
C LEU A 14 0.78 -5.41 -5.82
N THR A 15 0.98 -4.24 -6.42
CA THR A 15 1.94 -3.23 -5.95
C THR A 15 1.28 -1.85 -5.92
N GLY A 16 1.58 -1.05 -4.89
CA GLY A 16 1.15 0.34 -4.78
C GLY A 16 2.30 1.28 -4.41
N ILE A 17 2.27 2.50 -4.95
CA ILE A 17 3.20 3.59 -4.60
C ILE A 17 2.35 4.78 -4.13
N LEU A 18 2.69 5.34 -2.98
CA LEU A 18 2.01 6.49 -2.38
C LEU A 18 3.01 7.62 -2.12
N GLU A 19 2.73 8.79 -2.68
CA GLU A 19 3.60 9.97 -2.64
C GLU A 19 2.93 11.16 -1.95
N GLY A 20 3.76 11.96 -1.27
CA GLY A 20 3.31 13.14 -0.53
C GLY A 20 2.81 12.83 0.88
N ILE A 21 3.33 11.77 1.49
CA ILE A 21 3.06 11.42 2.89
C ILE A 21 3.89 12.33 3.82
N PRO A 22 3.28 12.93 4.86
CA PRO A 22 4.01 13.73 5.84
C PRO A 22 5.11 12.92 6.52
N SER A 23 6.24 13.57 6.79
CA SER A 23 7.29 12.97 7.61
C SER A 23 6.80 12.72 9.04
N GLY A 24 7.35 11.69 9.68
CA GLY A 24 7.00 11.31 11.05
C GLY A 24 5.71 10.50 11.19
N LEU A 25 4.99 10.23 10.09
CA LEU A 25 3.90 9.26 10.13
C LEU A 25 4.44 7.87 10.45
N SER A 26 3.99 7.30 11.56
CA SER A 26 4.29 5.91 11.91
C SER A 26 3.42 4.98 11.07
N VAL A 27 4.04 4.01 10.41
CA VAL A 27 3.35 2.98 9.62
C VAL A 27 4.09 1.65 9.78
N ALA A 28 3.34 0.59 10.03
CA ALA A 28 3.84 -0.78 10.07
C ALA A 28 3.09 -1.67 9.07
N ALA A 29 3.73 -2.75 8.62
CA ALA A 29 3.08 -3.71 7.73
C ALA A 29 1.78 -4.29 8.32
N ALA A 30 1.75 -4.50 9.64
CA ALA A 30 0.58 -5.01 10.35
C ALA A 30 -0.66 -4.11 10.24
N ASP A 31 -0.48 -2.79 10.10
CA ASP A 31 -1.58 -1.85 9.89
C ASP A 31 -2.25 -2.10 8.54
N ILE A 32 -1.45 -2.39 7.51
CA ILE A 32 -1.92 -2.67 6.15
C ILE A 32 -2.55 -4.07 6.09
N ASP A 33 -1.89 -5.08 6.66
CA ASP A 33 -2.36 -6.47 6.66
C ASP A 33 -3.72 -6.61 7.36
N LYS A 34 -3.96 -5.84 8.43
CA LYS A 34 -5.25 -5.81 9.12
C LYS A 34 -6.36 -5.35 8.19
N GLU A 35 -6.13 -4.31 7.40
CA GLU A 35 -7.14 -3.76 6.48
C GLU A 35 -7.37 -4.66 5.26
N LEU A 36 -6.33 -5.33 4.77
CA LEU A 36 -6.45 -6.30 3.67
C LEU A 36 -7.23 -7.58 4.06
N LYS A 37 -7.32 -7.90 5.35
CA LYS A 37 -8.05 -9.07 5.85
C LYS A 37 -9.55 -8.85 6.05
N ARG A 38 -10.04 -7.62 5.94
CA ARG A 38 -11.45 -7.26 6.14
C ARG A 38 -12.32 -7.74 4.99
#